data_AF-A0AA89LSK7-F1
#
_entry.id   AF-A0AA89LSK7-F1
#
_cell.length_a   1.000
_cell.length_b   1.000
_cell.length_c   1.000
_cell.angle_alpha   90.00
_cell.angle_beta   90.00
_cell.angle_gamma   90.00
#
_symmetry.space_group_name_H-M   'P 1'
#
loop_
_entity.id
_entity.type
_entity.pdbx_description
1 polymer ?
#
loop_
_entity_poly.entity_id
_entity_poly.type
_entity_poly.pdbx_seq_one_letter_code
_entity_poly.pdbx_strand_id
1 'polypeptide(L)'
;MTQKFVGTHVVGPREKLPASKPWTNTPLTVKIPFPAPFTTRPIVIASTLQDPNHTPAYPDTFAVTVISVTNTDFTVNICRTDYVGADYTTSGWGQNLHLSYIAETPA
;
A
#
# COMPACT_ATOMS: atom_id res chain seq x y z
N MET A 1 -14.18 -18.18 18.01
CA MET A 1 -14.73 -16.82 17.85
C MET A 1 -14.07 -16.21 16.63
N THR A 2 -14.85 -15.71 15.69
CA THR A 2 -14.33 -15.01 14.50
C THR A 2 -13.73 -13.67 14.92
N GLN A 3 -12.45 -13.44 14.64
CA GLN A 3 -11.79 -12.15 14.87
C GLN A 3 -11.78 -11.37 13.55
N LYS A 4 -12.02 -10.05 13.61
CA LYS A 4 -12.02 -9.17 12.44
C LYS A 4 -11.47 -7.79 12.77
N PHE A 5 -10.62 -7.26 11.90
CA PHE A 5 -10.21 -5.87 11.87
C PHE A 5 -10.54 -5.23 10.52
N VAL A 6 -11.01 -3.99 10.57
CA VAL A 6 -11.11 -3.08 9.42
C VAL A 6 -10.29 -1.85 9.78
N GLY A 7 -9.31 -1.52 8.97
CA GLY A 7 -8.35 -0.49 9.33
C GLY A 7 -7.78 0.26 8.13
N THR A 8 -7.12 1.35 8.43
CA THR A 8 -6.33 2.12 7.48
C THR A 8 -4.89 2.24 7.97
N HIS A 9 -3.96 2.38 7.04
CA HIS A 9 -2.54 2.62 7.31
C HIS A 9 -2.01 3.73 6.40
N VAL A 10 -1.24 4.66 6.96
CA VAL A 10 -0.53 5.67 6.17
C VAL A 10 0.72 5.02 5.61
N VAL A 11 0.82 4.90 4.29
CA VAL A 11 2.02 4.38 3.62
C VAL A 11 3.07 5.48 3.51
N GLY A 12 2.63 6.72 3.28
CA GLY A 12 3.52 7.85 3.11
C GLY A 12 3.67 8.30 1.66
N PRO A 13 4.35 9.43 1.42
CA PRO A 13 4.79 9.81 0.10
C PRO A 13 5.95 8.92 -0.35
N ARG A 14 6.15 8.80 -1.66
CA ARG A 14 7.38 8.24 -2.23
C ARG A 14 8.19 9.34 -2.87
N GLU A 15 9.42 9.51 -2.41
CA GLU A 15 10.30 10.58 -2.85
C GLU A 15 10.54 10.56 -4.36
N LYS A 16 10.55 11.77 -4.93
CA LYS A 16 11.03 12.01 -6.28
C LYS A 16 12.55 12.11 -6.28
N LEU A 17 13.21 11.08 -6.80
CA LEU A 17 14.61 11.09 -7.22
C LEU A 17 14.89 12.24 -8.21
N PRO A 18 16.13 12.76 -8.21
CA PRO A 18 16.59 13.73 -9.20
C PRO A 18 16.45 13.21 -10.64
N ALA A 19 16.21 14.12 -11.60
CA ALA A 19 16.06 13.79 -13.02
C ALA A 19 17.29 13.10 -13.64
N SER A 20 18.47 13.22 -13.02
CA SER A 20 19.70 12.57 -13.44
C SER A 20 19.81 11.10 -13.04
N LYS A 21 18.88 10.57 -12.24
CA LYS A 21 18.89 9.16 -11.84
C LYS A 21 17.89 8.35 -12.68
N PRO A 22 18.29 7.19 -13.22
CA PRO A 22 17.35 6.28 -13.84
C PRO A 22 16.33 5.85 -12.79
N TRP A 23 15.05 5.91 -13.14
CA TRP A 23 13.99 5.43 -12.27
C TRP A 23 13.57 4.02 -12.69
N THR A 24 13.60 3.12 -11.72
CA THR A 24 13.01 1.79 -11.84
C THR A 24 11.74 1.76 -11.01
N ASN A 25 10.63 1.30 -11.59
CA ASN A 25 9.35 1.16 -10.89
C ASN A 25 9.32 -0.05 -9.95
N THR A 26 10.26 -0.12 -9.02
CA THR A 26 10.35 -1.22 -8.07
C THR A 26 9.21 -1.10 -7.05
N PRO A 27 8.45 -2.18 -6.77
CA PRO A 27 7.41 -2.15 -5.75
C PRO A 27 7.95 -1.67 -4.40
N LEU A 28 7.17 -0.86 -3.70
CA LEU A 28 7.41 -0.55 -2.29
C LEU A 28 6.85 -1.68 -1.42
N THR A 29 7.69 -2.29 -0.60
CA THR A 29 7.27 -3.30 0.38
C THR A 29 6.93 -2.61 1.70
N VAL A 30 5.73 -2.83 2.22
CA VAL A 30 5.24 -2.22 3.47
C VAL A 30 4.71 -3.31 4.39
N LYS A 31 5.20 -3.30 5.64
CA LYS A 31 4.73 -4.20 6.71
C LYS A 31 3.76 -3.45 7.62
N ILE A 32 2.58 -4.02 7.83
CA ILE A 32 1.49 -3.37 8.56
C ILE A 32 1.12 -4.22 9.77
N PRO A 33 1.32 -3.71 10.99
CA PRO A 33 0.92 -4.42 12.20
C PRO A 33 -0.59 -4.39 12.37
N PHE A 34 -1.16 -5.48 12.86
CA PHE A 34 -2.52 -5.49 13.36
C PHE A 34 -2.60 -4.80 14.74
N PRO A 35 -3.75 -4.20 15.12
CA PRO A 35 -3.92 -3.59 16.44
C PRO A 35 -3.74 -4.57 17.60
N ALA A 36 -4.01 -5.86 17.38
CA ALA A 36 -3.76 -6.95 18.31
C ALA A 36 -3.47 -8.25 17.53
N PRO A 37 -2.75 -9.22 18.12
CA PRO A 37 -2.50 -10.50 17.47
C PRO A 37 -3.79 -11.31 17.31
N PHE A 38 -3.95 -11.92 16.14
CA PHE A 38 -4.96 -12.94 15.91
C PHE A 38 -4.56 -14.27 16.56
N THR A 39 -5.53 -15.05 17.03
CA THR A 39 -5.28 -16.42 17.55
C THR A 39 -4.97 -17.41 16.42
N THR A 40 -5.46 -17.12 15.20
CA THR A 40 -5.25 -17.90 13.99
C THR A 40 -4.90 -16.97 12.84
N ARG A 41 -4.08 -17.42 11.88
CA ARG A 41 -3.69 -16.56 10.76
C ARG A 41 -4.93 -16.07 9.99
N PRO A 42 -5.14 -14.75 9.85
CA PRO A 42 -6.29 -14.22 9.13
C PRO A 42 -6.11 -14.30 7.61
N ILE A 43 -7.22 -14.11 6.88
CA ILE A 43 -7.22 -13.70 5.47
C ILE A 43 -7.21 -12.16 5.44
N VAL A 44 -6.44 -11.58 4.52
CA VAL A 44 -6.33 -10.12 4.37
C VAL A 44 -6.67 -9.69 2.95
N ILE A 45 -7.54 -8.69 2.84
CA ILE A 45 -7.80 -7.95 1.60
C ILE A 45 -7.35 -6.51 1.83
N ALA A 46 -6.57 -5.96 0.90
CA ALA A 46 -6.04 -4.61 0.99
C ALA A 46 -6.28 -3.82 -0.30
N SER A 47 -6.50 -2.51 -0.17
CA SER A 47 -6.69 -1.59 -1.29
C SER A 47 -6.03 -0.25 -0.99
N THR A 48 -5.45 0.38 -2.00
CA THR A 48 -4.88 1.73 -1.88
C THR A 48 -5.97 2.78 -1.84
N LEU A 49 -5.78 3.80 -1.01
CA LEU A 49 -6.65 4.96 -0.86
C LEU A 49 -5.85 6.25 -1.05
N GLN A 50 -6.52 7.28 -1.56
CA GLN A 50 -5.92 8.61 -1.60
C GLN A 50 -5.74 9.23 -0.22
N ASP A 51 -4.88 10.26 -0.11
CA ASP A 51 -4.77 11.06 1.10
C ASP A 51 -6.16 11.64 1.47
N PRO A 52 -6.73 11.30 2.64
CA PRO A 52 -8.04 11.80 3.05
C PRO A 52 -8.08 13.32 3.27
N ASN A 53 -6.92 13.96 3.41
CA ASN A 53 -6.79 15.41 3.58
C ASN A 53 -6.64 16.15 2.24
N HIS A 54 -6.62 15.43 1.11
CA HIS A 54 -6.61 16.02 -0.22
C HIS A 54 -7.96 15.83 -0.91
N THR A 55 -8.62 16.93 -1.25
CA THR A 55 -9.97 16.90 -1.86
C THR A 55 -9.95 16.57 -3.36
N PRO A 56 -9.06 17.17 -4.18
CA PRO A 56 -8.96 16.80 -5.60
C PRO A 56 -8.49 15.35 -5.77
N ALA A 57 -8.93 14.69 -6.84
CA ALA A 57 -8.42 13.38 -7.18
C ALA A 57 -6.96 13.48 -7.68
N TYR A 58 -6.10 12.61 -7.17
CA TYR A 58 -4.76 12.42 -7.74
C TYR A 58 -4.83 11.59 -9.04
N PRO A 59 -3.93 11.86 -10.00
CA PRO A 59 -3.85 11.05 -11.22
C PRO A 59 -3.19 9.68 -11.00
N ASP A 60 -2.49 9.48 -9.88
CA ASP A 60 -1.73 8.25 -9.61
C ASP A 60 -2.67 7.02 -9.52
N THR A 61 -2.28 5.92 -10.17
CA THR A 61 -2.95 4.62 -10.08
C THR A 61 -2.00 3.60 -9.46
N PHE A 62 -2.49 2.74 -8.58
CA PHE A 62 -1.66 1.76 -7.88
C PHE A 62 -2.17 0.33 -8.04
N ALA A 63 -1.23 -0.60 -8.11
CA ALA A 63 -1.44 -2.01 -7.84
C ALA A 63 -0.92 -2.34 -6.43
N VAL A 64 -1.68 -3.14 -5.69
CA VAL A 64 -1.29 -3.65 -4.38
C VAL A 64 -1.51 -5.14 -4.30
N THR A 65 -0.55 -5.86 -3.72
CA THR A 65 -0.63 -7.30 -3.48
C THR A 65 -0.21 -7.60 -2.06
N VAL A 66 -1.03 -8.33 -1.30
CA VAL A 66 -0.63 -8.93 -0.02
C VAL A 66 0.32 -10.09 -0.32
N ILE A 67 1.55 -10.02 0.20
CA ILE A 67 2.61 -11.00 -0.07
C ILE A 67 2.95 -11.89 1.14
N SER A 68 2.53 -11.50 2.34
CA SER A 68 2.72 -12.30 3.55
C SER A 68 1.67 -11.93 4.59
N VAL A 69 1.22 -12.91 5.37
CA VAL A 69 0.31 -12.71 6.50
C VAL A 69 0.76 -13.58 7.66
N THR A 70 0.86 -12.97 8.85
CA THR A 70 1.13 -13.62 10.12
C THR A 70 -0.02 -13.36 11.09
N ASN A 71 0.11 -13.79 12.34
CA ASN A 71 -0.87 -13.47 13.39
C ASN A 71 -0.78 -12.02 13.86
N THR A 72 0.35 -11.34 13.64
CA THR A 72 0.63 -9.98 14.18
C THR A 72 0.63 -8.91 13.11
N ASP A 73 0.76 -9.27 11.85
CA ASP A 73 0.95 -8.34 10.75
C ASP A 73 0.65 -8.96 9.38
N PHE A 74 0.65 -8.11 8.36
CA PHE A 74 0.72 -8.51 6.96
C PHE A 74 1.69 -7.60 6.20
N THR A 75 2.18 -8.07 5.07
CA THR A 75 3.07 -7.31 4.19
C THR A 75 2.45 -7.17 2.82
N VAL A 76 2.53 -5.98 2.24
CA VAL A 76 2.09 -5.69 0.88
C VAL A 76 3.26 -5.21 0.01
N ASN A 77 3.16 -5.50 -1.29
CA ASN A 77 3.92 -4.80 -2.32
C ASN A 77 2.98 -3.81 -3.02
N ILE A 78 3.44 -2.57 -3.21
CA ILE A 78 2.71 -1.48 -3.84
C ILE A 78 3.52 -0.95 -5.03
N CYS A 79 2.90 -0.89 -6.20
CA CYS A 79 3.50 -0.35 -7.41
C CYS A 79 2.57 0.69 -8.04
N ARG A 80 3.12 1.80 -8.53
CA ARG A 80 2.35 2.80 -9.28
C ARG A 80 2.26 2.35 -10.74
N THR A 81 1.08 2.33 -11.36
CA THR A 81 0.84 1.65 -12.65
C THR A 81 0.42 2.55 -13.80
N ASP A 82 -0.05 3.78 -13.54
CA ASP A 82 -0.32 4.80 -14.57
C ASP A 82 0.97 5.36 -15.23
N TYR A 83 2.12 4.81 -14.83
CA TYR A 83 3.45 5.32 -15.14
C TYR A 83 4.20 4.36 -16.08
N VAL A 84 3.73 4.25 -17.32
CA VAL A 84 4.30 3.38 -18.36
C VAL A 84 4.75 4.21 -19.57
N GLY A 85 5.99 4.71 -19.53
CA GLY A 85 6.63 5.40 -20.65
C GLY A 85 8.15 5.34 -20.54
N ALA A 86 8.85 5.16 -21.68
CA ALA A 86 10.30 4.97 -21.72
C ALA A 86 11.10 6.23 -21.30
N ASP A 87 10.51 7.42 -21.44
CA ASP A 87 11.22 8.70 -21.32
C ASP A 87 10.81 9.55 -20.09
N TYR A 88 10.05 8.99 -19.15
CA TYR A 88 9.50 9.77 -18.03
C TYR A 88 10.40 9.76 -16.78
N THR A 89 11.04 10.90 -16.51
CA THR A 89 12.13 11.10 -15.52
C THR A 89 11.68 11.46 -14.09
N THR A 90 10.38 11.47 -13.80
CA THR A 90 9.85 11.90 -12.48
C THR A 90 9.45 10.75 -11.58
N SER A 91 10.44 10.08 -11.01
CA SER A 91 10.25 9.18 -9.87
C SER A 91 9.33 9.76 -8.77
N GLY A 92 8.70 8.89 -7.97
CA GLY A 92 7.91 9.28 -6.79
C GLY A 92 6.39 9.26 -6.99
N TRP A 93 5.66 9.59 -5.92
CA TRP A 93 4.20 9.65 -5.91
C TRP A 93 3.75 11.10 -5.73
N GLY A 94 2.65 11.46 -6.39
CA GLY A 94 2.05 12.79 -6.26
C GLY A 94 1.29 12.97 -4.94
N GLN A 95 1.08 11.88 -4.22
CA GLN A 95 0.28 11.83 -3.00
C GLN A 95 0.99 11.15 -1.83
N ASN A 96 0.51 11.47 -0.64
CA ASN A 96 0.75 10.70 0.56
C ASN A 96 -0.22 9.51 0.56
N LEU A 97 0.25 8.32 0.18
CA LEU A 97 -0.61 7.17 -0.08
C LEU A 97 -1.15 6.58 1.23
N HIS A 98 -2.42 6.20 1.22
CA HIS A 98 -3.04 5.43 2.30
C HIS A 98 -3.39 4.03 1.81
N LEU A 99 -3.56 3.10 2.76
CA LEU A 99 -4.04 1.75 2.52
C LEU A 99 -5.26 1.51 3.40
N SER A 100 -6.31 0.89 2.86
CA SER A 100 -7.36 0.24 3.63
C SER A 100 -7.17 -1.26 3.62
N TYR A 101 -7.57 -1.92 4.70
CA TYR A 101 -7.55 -3.38 4.77
C TYR A 101 -8.71 -3.94 5.59
N ILE A 102 -9.09 -5.16 5.26
CA ILE A 102 -9.93 -6.04 6.06
C ILE A 102 -9.10 -7.28 6.37
N ALA A 103 -9.03 -7.65 7.64
CA ALA A 103 -8.38 -8.88 8.10
C ALA A 103 -9.35 -9.69 8.95
N GLU A 104 -9.61 -10.94 8.61
CA GLU A 104 -10.53 -11.80 9.36
C GLU A 104 -10.06 -13.26 9.42
N THR A 105 -10.33 -13.91 10.55
CA THR A 105 -10.12 -15.37 10.65
C THR A 105 -11.19 -16.10 9.83
N PRO A 106 -10.82 -17.10 9.00
CA PRO A 106 -11.81 -17.96 8.35
C PRO A 106 -12.77 -18.58 9.37
N ALA A 107 -14.03 -18.77 8.96
CA ALA A 107 -15.06 -19.43 9.77
C ALA A 107 -14.75 -20.92 10.01
#